data_AF-A0A843HGU0-F1
#
_entry.id   AF-A0A843HGU0-F1
#
_cell.length_a   1.000
_cell.length_b   1.000
_cell.length_c   1.000
_cell.angle_alpha   90.00
_cell.angle_beta   90.00
_cell.angle_gamma   90.00
#
_symmetry.space_group_name_H-M   'P 1'
#
loop_
_entity.id
_entity.type
_entity.pdbx_description
1 polymer ?
#
loop_
_entity_poly.entity_id
_entity_poly.type
_entity_poly.pdbx_seq_one_letter_code
_entity_poly.pdbx_strand_id
1 'polypeptide(L)'
;MKSLYNKSLRAYVHQQADENGKIITYRLNPGATVAIPDNIADIWLKSNEIMEVGKEDKAKDEEIARLKAENEKLKAEAEKPEEEEKKPAKAKRTRKAKKDEE
;
A
#
# COMPACT_ATOMS: atom_id res chain seq x y z
N MET A 1 16.94 20.06 5.57
CA MET A 1 15.82 19.59 6.42
C MET A 1 15.56 18.15 6.06
N LYS A 2 15.44 17.28 7.06
CA LYS A 2 15.15 15.85 6.91
C LYS A 2 13.75 15.55 7.42
N SER A 3 13.00 14.76 6.67
CA SER A 3 11.72 14.24 7.14
C SER A 3 12.00 13.02 8.01
N LEU A 4 11.53 13.04 9.25
CA LEU A 4 11.77 11.97 10.22
C LEU A 4 10.45 11.35 10.64
N TYR A 5 10.44 10.03 10.75
CA TYR A 5 9.35 9.24 11.30
C TYR A 5 9.74 8.67 12.64
N ASN A 6 8.82 8.77 13.59
CA ASN A 6 8.99 8.27 14.94
C ASN A 6 8.29 6.92 15.11
N LYS A 7 9.10 5.86 15.28
CA LYS A 7 8.64 4.50 15.56
C LYS A 7 8.33 4.27 17.05
N SER A 8 8.78 5.17 17.93
CA SER A 8 8.53 5.09 19.36
C SER A 8 7.09 5.43 19.70
N LEU A 9 6.64 4.96 20.87
CA LEU A 9 5.40 5.40 21.51
C LEU A 9 5.56 6.75 22.23
N ARG A 10 6.78 7.29 22.32
CA ARG A 10 7.09 8.56 23.00
C ARG A 10 7.28 9.68 22.00
N ALA A 11 6.86 10.90 22.38
CA ALA A 11 7.14 12.08 21.57
C ALA A 11 8.59 12.54 21.77
N TYR A 12 9.27 12.88 20.68
CA TYR A 12 10.56 13.54 20.70
C TYR A 12 10.34 15.05 20.69
N VAL A 13 11.00 15.76 21.60
CA VAL A 13 10.92 17.22 21.72
C VAL A 13 12.32 17.78 21.82
N HIS A 14 12.60 18.83 21.04
CA HIS A 14 13.85 19.56 21.10
C HIS A 14 13.58 21.05 21.11
N GLN A 15 14.23 21.78 22.01
CA GLN A 15 14.10 23.22 22.13
C GLN A 15 15.45 23.85 21.82
N GLN A 16 15.45 24.85 20.94
CA GLN A 16 16.64 25.58 20.55
C GLN A 16 16.33 27.08 20.55
N ALA A 17 17.27 27.89 21.06
CA ALA A 17 17.19 29.33 20.92
C ALA A 17 17.61 29.75 19.50
N ASP A 18 16.80 30.59 18.88
CA ASP A 18 17.11 31.25 17.61
C ASP A 18 18.10 32.41 17.82
N GLU A 19 18.62 32.98 16.73
CA GLU A 19 19.55 34.12 16.76
C GLU A 19 18.95 35.36 17.47
N ASN A 20 17.63 35.45 17.51
CA ASN A 20 16.89 36.52 18.19
C ASN A 20 16.58 36.21 19.68
N GLY A 21 17.12 35.11 20.22
CA GLY A 21 16.85 34.66 21.60
C GLY A 21 15.47 34.02 21.80
N LYS A 22 14.69 33.81 20.73
CA LYS A 22 13.38 33.14 20.80
C LYS A 22 13.57 31.63 20.86
N ILE A 23 12.89 30.96 21.80
CA ILE A 23 12.91 29.50 21.88
C ILE A 23 11.98 28.92 20.81
N ILE A 24 12.55 28.12 19.90
CA ILE A 24 11.84 27.31 18.93
C ILE A 24 11.73 25.89 19.50
N THR A 25 10.53 25.33 19.46
CA THR A 25 10.26 23.95 19.90
C THR A 25 9.91 23.08 18.70
N TYR A 26 10.71 22.04 18.48
CA TYR A 26 10.46 21.00 17.49
C TYR A 26 9.88 19.78 18.20
N ARG A 27 8.76 19.26 17.68
CA ARG A 27 8.06 18.12 18.25
C ARG A 27 7.76 17.09 17.17
N LEU A 28 8.08 15.84 17.47
CA LEU A 28 7.80 14.70 16.61
C LEU A 28 7.00 13.68 17.42
N ASN A 29 5.70 13.62 17.12
CA ASN A 29 4.78 12.73 17.81
C ASN A 29 4.96 11.26 17.38
N PRO A 30 4.55 10.30 18.22
CA PRO A 30 4.56 8.87 17.87
C PRO A 30 3.83 8.61 16.55
N GLY A 31 4.44 7.84 15.65
CA GLY A 31 3.83 7.47 14.37
C GLY A 31 3.60 8.63 13.39
N ALA A 32 4.14 9.83 13.67
CA ALA A 32 4.06 10.97 12.77
C ALA A 32 5.36 11.13 11.97
N THR A 33 5.24 11.72 10.79
CA THR A 33 6.37 12.17 9.97
C THR A 33 6.41 13.69 9.99
N VAL A 34 7.55 14.28 10.39
CA VAL A 34 7.71 15.75 10.42
C VAL A 34 9.06 16.13 9.79
N ALA A 35 9.08 17.25 9.06
CA ALA A 35 10.31 17.85 8.56
C ALA A 35 11.05 18.57 9.69
N ILE A 36 12.24 18.09 10.01
CA ILE A 36 13.07 18.58 11.10
C ILE A 36 14.38 19.15 10.52
N PRO A 37 14.90 20.27 11.04
CA PRO A 37 16.20 20.80 10.67
C PRO A 37 17.32 19.77 10.82
N ASP A 38 18.30 19.78 9.92
CA ASP A 38 19.33 18.73 9.82
C ASP A 38 20.13 18.58 11.13
N ASN A 39 20.46 19.70 11.77
CA ASN A 39 21.15 19.74 13.06
C ASN A 39 20.41 18.95 14.17
N ILE A 40 19.08 19.02 14.21
CA ILE A 40 18.26 18.28 15.20
C ILE A 40 18.05 16.85 14.71
N ALA A 41 17.85 16.67 13.41
CA ALA A 41 17.63 15.37 12.81
C ALA A 41 18.81 14.42 13.03
N ASP A 42 20.06 14.90 12.89
CA ASP A 42 21.25 14.11 13.15
C ASP A 42 21.42 13.73 14.64
N ILE A 43 20.78 14.45 15.56
CA ILE A 43 20.72 14.05 16.99
C ILE A 43 19.70 12.93 17.16
N TRP A 44 18.51 13.07 16.58
CA TRP A 44 17.42 12.10 16.73
C TRP A 44 17.67 10.79 15.98
N LEU A 45 18.33 10.84 14.82
CA LEU A 45 18.73 9.66 14.05
C LEU A 45 19.78 8.78 14.74
N LYS A 46 20.41 9.25 15.83
CA LYS A 46 21.23 8.38 16.69
C LYS A 46 20.39 7.40 17.51
N SER A 47 19.09 7.67 17.65
CA SER A 47 18.14 6.73 18.25
C SER A 47 17.65 5.74 17.20
N ASN A 48 17.66 4.45 17.53
CA ASN A 48 17.10 3.39 16.69
C ASN A 48 15.57 3.50 16.51
N GLU A 49 14.91 4.39 17.26
CA GLU A 49 13.47 4.62 17.20
C GLU A 49 13.06 5.66 16.13
N ILE A 50 14.02 6.36 15.53
CA ILE A 50 13.77 7.41 14.54
C ILE A 50 14.27 6.95 13.18
N MET A 51 13.53 7.25 12.11
CA MET A 51 13.88 6.87 10.75
C MET A 51 13.76 8.08 9.82
N GLU A 52 14.73 8.27 8.94
CA GLU A 52 14.62 9.28 7.87
C GLU A 52 13.68 8.74 6.79
N VAL A 53 12.62 9.49 6.50
CA VAL A 53 11.58 9.20 5.50
C VAL A 53 11.72 10.24 4.42
N GLY A 54 11.95 9.85 3.17
CA GLY A 54 12.09 10.81 2.06
C GLY A 54 13.23 10.58 1.08
N LYS A 55 14.20 9.69 1.38
CA LYS A 55 15.09 9.16 0.33
C LYS A 55 14.48 7.97 -0.42
N GLU A 56 13.53 7.26 0.17
CA GLU A 56 12.95 6.04 -0.43
C GLU A 56 11.41 6.08 -0.60
N ASP A 57 10.68 6.93 0.14
CA ASP A 57 9.21 6.87 0.15
C ASP A 57 8.54 7.39 -1.12
N LYS A 58 9.14 8.34 -1.85
CA LYS A 58 8.61 8.72 -3.17
C LYS A 58 8.58 7.54 -4.15
N ALA A 59 9.54 6.63 -4.08
CA ALA A 59 9.56 5.45 -4.92
C ALA A 59 8.54 4.39 -4.46
N LYS A 60 8.34 4.26 -3.14
CA LYS A 60 7.40 3.26 -2.57
C LYS A 60 5.94 3.66 -2.74
N ASP A 61 5.60 4.95 -2.69
CA ASP A 61 4.23 5.43 -2.95
C ASP A 61 3.82 5.23 -4.43
N GLU A 62 4.72 5.47 -5.40
CA GLU A 62 4.46 5.17 -6.82
C GLU A 62 4.33 3.66 -7.09
N GLU A 63 5.15 2.83 -6.42
CA GLU A 63 5.11 1.38 -6.59
C GLU A 63 3.83 0.77 -6.01
N ILE A 64 3.36 1.25 -4.85
CA ILE A 64 2.09 0.83 -4.26
C ILE A 64 0.91 1.23 -5.17
N ALA A 65 0.96 2.40 -5.81
CA ALA A 65 -0.08 2.84 -6.74
C ALA A 65 -0.12 1.95 -8.01
N ARG A 66 1.05 1.59 -8.58
CA ARG A 66 1.13 0.64 -9.70
C ARG A 66 0.62 -0.75 -9.35
N LEU A 67 1.04 -1.29 -8.20
CA LEU A 67 0.65 -2.64 -7.75
C LEU A 67 -0.86 -2.76 -7.45
N LYS A 68 -1.51 -1.68 -7.00
CA LYS A 68 -2.99 -1.64 -6.86
C LYS A 68 -3.69 -1.65 -8.22
N ALA A 69 -3.20 -0.87 -9.18
CA ALA A 69 -3.78 -0.83 -10.52
C ALA A 69 -3.61 -2.16 -11.29
N GLU A 70 -2.51 -2.87 -11.08
CA GLU A 70 -2.26 -4.18 -11.71
C GLU A 70 -3.15 -5.28 -11.14
N ASN A 71 -3.36 -5.31 -9.81
CA ASN A 71 -4.26 -6.27 -9.17
C ASN A 71 -5.73 -6.07 -9.57
N GLU A 72 -6.17 -4.83 -9.80
CA GLU A 72 -7.54 -4.56 -10.24
C GLU A 72 -7.78 -5.02 -11.70
N LYS A 73 -6.78 -4.85 -12.58
CA LYS A 73 -6.83 -5.39 -13.95
C LYS A 73 -6.81 -6.91 -14.00
N LEU A 74 -5.97 -7.56 -13.19
CA LEU A 74 -5.92 -9.02 -13.13
C LEU A 74 -7.23 -9.62 -12.57
N LYS A 75 -7.91 -8.94 -11.64
CA LYS A 75 -9.25 -9.33 -11.20
C LYS A 75 -10.32 -9.15 -12.28
N ALA A 76 -10.24 -8.08 -13.08
CA ALA A 76 -11.18 -7.85 -14.18
C ALA A 76 -10.98 -8.82 -15.36
N GLU A 77 -9.75 -9.27 -15.59
CA GLU A 77 -9.42 -10.25 -16.64
C GLU A 77 -9.79 -11.69 -16.23
N ALA A 78 -9.76 -12.00 -14.92
CA ALA A 78 -10.24 -13.28 -14.39
C ALA A 78 -11.78 -13.45 -14.45
N GLU A 79 -12.55 -12.38 -14.65
CA GLU A 79 -14.02 -12.43 -14.73
C GLU A 79 -14.56 -12.54 -16.18
N LYS A 80 -13.67 -12.63 -17.17
CA LYS A 80 -14.03 -12.93 -18.57
C LYS A 80 -13.12 -14.04 -19.10
N PRO A 81 -13.44 -15.32 -18.85
CA PRO A 81 -14.25 -16.03 -19.84
C PRO A 81 -15.11 -17.16 -19.23
N GLU A 82 -16.42 -16.95 -19.05
CA GLU A 82 -17.36 -18.08 -18.91
C GLU A 82 -18.73 -17.83 -19.58
N GLU A 83 -18.78 -16.94 -20.56
CA GLU A 83 -20.01 -16.68 -21.32
C GLU A 83 -19.83 -16.95 -22.82
N GLU A 84 -19.43 -18.16 -23.20
CA GLU A 84 -19.73 -18.65 -24.56
C GLU A 84 -19.82 -20.18 -24.67
N GLU A 85 -20.58 -20.85 -23.79
CA GLU A 85 -21.00 -22.24 -24.07
C GLU A 85 -22.48 -22.50 -23.69
N LYS A 86 -23.40 -21.81 -24.38
CA LYS A 86 -24.80 -22.25 -24.47
C LYS A 86 -25.32 -22.17 -25.90
N LYS A 87 -25.33 -23.32 -26.59
CA LYS A 87 -26.35 -23.66 -27.59
C LYS A 87 -26.85 -25.08 -27.37
N PRO A 88 -28.09 -25.29 -26.86
CA PRO A 88 -28.76 -26.58 -26.92
C PRO A 88 -29.47 -26.68 -28.28
N ALA A 89 -28.84 -27.36 -29.26
CA ALA A 89 -29.47 -27.67 -30.53
C ALA A 89 -30.06 -29.10 -30.50
N LYS A 90 -31.39 -29.18 -30.43
CA LYS A 90 -32.20 -30.38 -30.63
C LYS A 90 -31.88 -31.06 -31.97
N ALA A 91 -31.71 -32.39 -32.00
CA ALA A 91 -32.14 -33.23 -33.13
C ALA A 91 -32.13 -34.75 -32.83
N LYS A 92 -33.36 -35.30 -32.73
CA LYS A 92 -33.82 -36.63 -33.17
C LYS A 92 -32.77 -37.76 -33.35
N ARG A 93 -32.95 -38.84 -32.57
CA ARG A 93 -32.86 -40.20 -33.11
C ARG A 93 -33.88 -41.14 -32.45
N THR A 94 -35.06 -41.19 -33.05
CA THR A 94 -35.95 -42.35 -32.99
C THR A 94 -35.28 -43.52 -33.73
N ARG A 95 -35.17 -44.69 -33.08
CA ARG A 95 -35.27 -46.01 -33.73
C ARG A 95 -35.49 -47.13 -32.69
N LYS A 96 -36.77 -47.33 -32.40
CA LYS A 96 -37.51 -48.61 -32.32
C LYS A 96 -36.67 -49.90 -32.45
N ALA A 97 -36.66 -50.70 -31.37
CA ALA A 97 -36.66 -52.18 -31.36
C ALA A 97 -37.25 -52.56 -29.98
N LYS A 98 -38.57 -52.77 -29.83
CA LYS A 98 -39.29 -54.05 -29.97
C LYS A 98 -38.40 -55.31 -29.85
N LYS A 99 -38.41 -55.93 -28.68
CA LYS A 99 -38.62 -57.38 -28.42
C LYS A 99 -38.74 -57.54 -26.88
N ASP A 100 -39.91 -57.80 -26.30
CA ASP A 100 -40.60 -59.09 -26.12
C ASP A 100 -39.77 -60.14 -25.35
N GLU A 101 -40.49 -60.91 -24.51
CA GLU A 101 -40.09 -61.92 -23.51
C GLU A 101 -39.59 -61.40 -22.16
N GLU A 102 -40.06 -61.87 -21.00
CA GLU A 102 -41.19 -62.72 -20.57
C GLU A 102 -41.24 -62.54 -19.03
#